data_AF-A0A939G6T9-F1
#
_entry.id   AF-A0A939G6T9-F1
#
_cell.length_a   1.000
_cell.length_b   1.000
_cell.length_c   1.000
_cell.angle_alpha   90.00
_cell.angle_beta   90.00
_cell.angle_gamma   90.00
#
_symmetry.space_group_name_H-M   'P 1'
#
loop_
_entity.id
_entity.type
_entity.pdbx_description
1 polymer ?
#
loop_
_entity_poly.entity_id
_entity_poly.type
_entity_poly.pdbx_seq_one_letter_code
_entity_poly.pdbx_strand_id
1 'polypeptide(L)'
;MTDIESGILPLVEALNNVGLVRTFSSCEGHFDPQEQTLRDRNHAEVRFVPADSVAVAAVETWLGNVLSRFKARHGLMPVTVMGYKLFTPIGEGDVDETFVLELRPFNRFDPPATKRQDVDRAVEQLSVISKQLSVSGLAG
;
A
#
# COMPACT_ATOMS: atom_id res chain seq x y z
N MET A 1 -0.09 -9.05 18.12
CA MET A 1 -0.01 -8.55 16.74
C MET A 1 0.96 -9.47 16.03
N THR A 2 0.53 -10.11 14.95
CA THR A 2 1.42 -10.84 14.04
C THR A 2 2.57 -9.92 13.66
N ASP A 3 3.82 -10.40 13.77
CA ASP A 3 5.01 -9.58 13.47
C ASP A 3 4.92 -9.07 12.02
N ILE A 4 4.61 -7.78 11.87
CA ILE A 4 4.60 -7.11 10.57
C ILE A 4 6.04 -6.91 10.14
N GLU A 5 6.34 -7.23 8.88
CA GLU A 5 7.69 -7.11 8.33
C GLU A 5 8.17 -5.65 8.42
N SER A 6 9.42 -5.46 8.86
CA SER A 6 9.93 -4.14 9.26
C SER A 6 9.97 -3.13 8.12
N GLY A 7 10.17 -3.58 6.88
CA GLY A 7 10.25 -2.72 5.70
C GLY A 7 8.92 -2.09 5.31
N ILE A 8 7.78 -2.74 5.61
CA ILE A 8 6.44 -2.19 5.31
C ILE A 8 5.77 -1.51 6.51
N LEU A 9 6.27 -1.77 7.72
CA LEU A 9 5.71 -1.26 8.97
C LEU A 9 5.47 0.26 8.97
N PRO A 10 6.39 1.13 8.50
CA PRO A 10 6.15 2.58 8.52
C PRO A 10 4.88 3.00 7.77
N LEU A 11 4.60 2.33 6.65
CA LEU A 11 3.40 2.60 5.84
C LEU A 11 2.16 2.05 6.51
N VAL A 12 2.23 0.83 7.05
CA VAL A 12 1.13 0.25 7.83
C VAL A 12 0.73 1.16 8.99
N GLU A 13 1.69 1.62 9.79
CA GLU A 13 1.44 2.54 10.89
C GLU A 13 0.90 3.88 10.40
N ALA A 14 1.46 4.44 9.34
CA ALA A 14 0.98 5.69 8.76
C ALA A 14 -0.50 5.58 8.36
N LEU A 15 -0.89 4.49 7.70
CA LEU A 15 -2.25 4.25 7.23
C LEU A 15 -3.26 4.09 8.38
N ASN A 16 -2.95 3.28 9.39
CA ASN A 16 -3.83 3.14 10.55
C ASN A 16 -3.99 4.46 11.32
N ASN A 17 -2.93 5.28 11.38
CA ASN A 17 -2.96 6.58 12.07
C ASN A 17 -3.74 7.67 11.31
N VAL A 18 -4.12 7.45 10.04
CA VAL A 18 -4.99 8.38 9.31
C VAL A 18 -6.41 8.42 9.90
N GLY A 19 -6.84 7.32 10.54
CA GLY A 19 -8.21 7.18 11.07
C GLY A 19 -9.27 6.90 10.01
N LEU A 20 -8.90 6.81 8.73
CA LEU A 20 -9.81 6.49 7.62
C LEU A 20 -9.89 4.99 7.30
N VAL A 21 -8.83 4.25 7.60
CA VAL A 21 -8.68 2.85 7.18
C VAL A 21 -8.12 2.00 8.31
N ARG A 22 -8.39 0.69 8.26
CA ARG A 22 -7.79 -0.34 9.11
C ARG A 22 -7.02 -1.32 8.23
N THR A 23 -5.73 -1.47 8.46
CA THR A 23 -4.88 -2.36 7.66
C THR A 23 -4.94 -3.80 8.14
N PHE A 24 -4.69 -4.74 7.25
CA PHE A 24 -4.48 -6.16 7.55
C PHE A 24 -3.67 -6.81 6.43
N SER A 25 -3.22 -8.06 6.63
CA SER A 25 -2.55 -8.90 5.60
C SER A 25 -1.63 -8.12 4.64
N SER A 26 -0.57 -7.52 5.19
CA SER A 26 0.41 -6.71 4.43
C SER A 26 1.73 -7.47 4.28
N CYS A 27 2.48 -7.18 3.22
CA CYS A 27 3.77 -7.79 2.92
C CYS A 27 4.76 -6.73 2.42
N GLU A 28 6.01 -6.80 2.83
CA GLU A 28 7.07 -5.88 2.37
C GLU A 28 7.62 -6.22 0.98
N GLY A 29 7.09 -7.26 0.36
CA GLY A 29 7.65 -7.88 -0.83
C GLY A 29 8.90 -8.69 -0.49
N HIS A 30 9.25 -9.61 -1.36
CA HIS A 30 10.45 -10.41 -1.27
C HIS A 30 11.04 -10.44 -2.67
N PHE A 31 12.33 -10.17 -2.80
CA PHE A 31 12.93 -9.91 -4.12
C PHE A 31 14.02 -10.91 -4.47
N ASP A 32 14.50 -11.69 -3.50
CA ASP A 32 15.48 -12.72 -3.75
C ASP A 32 14.82 -13.92 -4.47
N PRO A 33 15.48 -14.51 -5.49
CA PRO A 33 14.98 -15.71 -6.15
C PRO A 33 14.60 -16.86 -5.21
N GLN A 34 15.30 -17.03 -4.08
CA GLN A 34 14.99 -18.08 -3.11
C GLN A 34 13.69 -17.82 -2.34
N GLU A 35 13.25 -16.57 -2.29
CA GLU A 35 11.99 -16.19 -1.66
C GLU A 35 10.79 -16.33 -2.62
N GLN A 36 11.04 -16.44 -3.93
CA GLN A 36 10.02 -16.59 -4.98
C GLN A 36 9.55 -18.04 -5.14
N THR A 37 8.99 -18.64 -4.10
CA THR A 37 8.70 -20.09 -4.07
C THR A 37 7.36 -20.50 -4.68
N LEU A 38 6.23 -19.89 -4.27
CA LEU A 38 4.87 -20.35 -4.64
C LEU A 38 3.89 -19.23 -5.03
N ARG A 39 4.24 -17.96 -4.78
CA ARG A 39 3.45 -16.77 -5.16
C ARG A 39 4.40 -15.68 -5.64
N ASP A 40 3.95 -14.85 -6.57
CA ASP A 40 4.65 -13.61 -6.93
C ASP A 40 4.66 -12.71 -5.68
N ARG A 41 5.82 -12.64 -5.03
CA ARG A 41 6.07 -11.75 -3.90
C ARG A 41 6.99 -10.61 -4.31
N ASN A 42 7.24 -10.43 -5.61
CA ASN A 42 8.16 -9.43 -6.15
C ASN A 42 7.55 -8.02 -6.17
N HIS A 43 6.69 -7.71 -5.20
CA HIS A 43 6.07 -6.41 -4.91
C HIS A 43 5.70 -6.36 -3.43
N ALA A 44 5.67 -5.16 -2.85
CA ALA A 44 5.09 -4.93 -1.53
C ALA A 44 3.62 -4.57 -1.66
N GLU A 45 2.81 -4.89 -0.65
CA GLU A 45 1.42 -4.47 -0.61
C GLU A 45 0.94 -4.24 0.82
N VAL A 46 0.11 -3.20 1.00
CA VAL A 46 -0.68 -3.00 2.21
C VAL A 46 -2.15 -3.11 1.86
N ARG A 47 -2.85 -4.03 2.53
CA ARG A 47 -4.29 -4.19 2.39
C ARG A 47 -5.00 -3.48 3.53
N PHE A 48 -6.15 -2.91 3.22
CA PHE A 48 -6.95 -2.21 4.21
C PHE A 48 -8.43 -2.19 3.85
N VAL A 49 -9.25 -1.98 4.86
CA VAL A 49 -10.69 -1.74 4.77
C VAL A 49 -10.99 -0.37 5.36
N PRO A 50 -12.15 0.24 5.06
CA PRO A 50 -12.58 1.44 5.77
C PRO A 50 -12.56 1.22 7.29
N ALA A 51 -12.19 2.26 8.04
CA ALA A 51 -12.41 2.27 9.48
C ALA A 51 -13.92 2.30 9.79
N ASP A 52 -14.28 2.03 11.04
CA ASP A 52 -15.69 1.94 11.41
C ASP A 52 -16.38 3.29 11.19
N SER A 53 -17.58 3.26 10.62
CA SER A 53 -18.36 4.44 10.22
C SER A 53 -17.75 5.31 9.10
N VAL A 54 -16.64 4.90 8.47
CA VAL A 54 -16.08 5.58 7.29
C VAL A 54 -16.73 5.05 6.01
N ALA A 55 -17.24 5.96 5.19
CA ALA A 55 -17.81 5.60 3.89
C ALA A 55 -16.73 5.14 2.90
N VAL A 56 -17.03 4.10 2.13
CA VAL A 56 -16.15 3.55 1.08
C VAL A 56 -15.68 4.64 0.09
N ALA A 57 -16.57 5.53 -0.33
CA ALA A 57 -16.26 6.63 -1.24
C ALA A 57 -15.22 7.62 -0.67
N ALA A 58 -15.17 7.79 0.65
CA ALA A 58 -14.15 8.61 1.31
C ALA A 58 -12.76 7.95 1.19
N VAL A 59 -12.69 6.63 1.35
CA VAL A 59 -11.45 5.85 1.16
C VAL A 59 -11.00 5.90 -0.30
N GLU A 60 -11.90 5.76 -1.26
CA GLU A 60 -11.60 5.86 -2.70
C GLU A 60 -11.03 7.24 -3.06
N THR A 61 -11.67 8.30 -2.59
CA THR A 61 -11.23 9.69 -2.81
C THR A 61 -9.85 9.93 -2.17
N TRP A 62 -9.69 9.49 -0.91
CA TRP A 62 -8.42 9.62 -0.20
C TRP A 62 -7.29 8.85 -0.89
N LEU A 63 -7.53 7.61 -1.32
CA LEU A 63 -6.55 6.80 -2.05
C LEU A 63 -6.15 7.47 -3.38
N GLY A 64 -7.12 7.99 -4.13
CA GLY A 64 -6.85 8.77 -5.35
C GLY A 64 -5.94 9.98 -5.08
N ASN A 65 -6.17 10.69 -3.97
CA ASN A 65 -5.33 11.82 -3.56
C ASN A 65 -3.91 11.38 -3.15
N VAL A 66 -3.75 10.26 -2.44
CA VAL A 66 -2.43 9.70 -2.10
C VAL A 66 -1.64 9.41 -3.37
N LEU A 67 -2.23 8.68 -4.32
CA LEU A 67 -1.58 8.30 -5.57
C LEU A 67 -1.21 9.51 -6.43
N SER A 68 -2.13 10.47 -6.55
CA SER A 68 -1.91 11.72 -7.28
C SER A 68 -0.76 12.53 -6.69
N ARG A 69 -0.73 12.70 -5.36
CA ARG A 69 0.36 13.43 -4.67
C ARG A 69 1.70 12.71 -4.78
N PHE A 70 1.71 11.39 -4.67
CA PHE A 70 2.92 10.59 -4.82
C PHE A 70 3.52 10.78 -6.22
N LYS A 71 2.69 10.63 -7.26
CA LYS A 71 3.11 10.84 -8.65
C LYS A 71 3.61 12.27 -8.90
N ALA A 72 2.88 13.27 -8.42
CA ALA A 72 3.23 14.68 -8.62
C ALA A 72 4.57 15.06 -7.96
N ARG A 73 4.84 14.52 -6.76
CA ARG A 73 6.06 14.86 -6.00
C ARG A 73 7.31 14.13 -6.50
N HIS A 74 7.16 12.93 -7.03
CA HIS A 74 8.30 12.03 -7.28
C HIS A 74 8.52 11.69 -8.77
N GLY A 75 7.60 12.05 -9.68
CA GLY A 75 7.85 12.04 -11.12
C GLY A 75 8.09 10.64 -11.71
N LEU A 76 9.27 10.44 -12.32
CA LEU A 76 9.75 9.13 -12.77
C LEU A 76 10.25 8.34 -11.56
N MET A 77 9.58 7.23 -11.26
CA MET A 77 9.81 6.48 -10.03
C MET A 77 10.32 5.09 -10.38
N PRO A 78 11.34 4.58 -9.66
CA PRO A 78 11.79 3.20 -9.81
C PRO A 78 10.77 2.18 -9.27
N VAL A 79 9.66 2.66 -8.69
CA VAL A 79 8.55 1.85 -8.18
C VAL A 79 7.24 2.36 -8.79
N THR A 80 6.47 1.44 -9.35
CA THR A 80 5.08 1.65 -9.72
C THR A 80 4.22 1.51 -8.47
N VAL A 81 3.47 2.57 -8.13
CA VAL A 81 2.51 2.55 -7.02
C VAL A 81 1.10 2.53 -7.58
N MET A 82 0.30 1.55 -7.14
CA MET A 82 -1.07 1.36 -7.58
C MET A 82 -1.99 1.25 -6.39
N GLY A 83 -3.18 1.83 -6.51
CA GLY A 83 -4.27 1.61 -5.57
C GLY A 83 -5.46 1.02 -6.30
N TYR A 84 -6.03 -0.06 -5.78
CA TYR A 84 -7.20 -0.69 -6.37
C TYR A 84 -8.06 -1.37 -5.31
N LYS A 85 -9.31 -1.63 -5.68
CA LYS A 85 -10.22 -2.45 -4.90
C LYS A 85 -10.15 -3.89 -5.40
N LEU A 86 -9.87 -4.82 -4.49
CA LEU A 86 -9.82 -6.24 -4.72
C LEU A 86 -11.12 -6.88 -4.23
N PHE A 87 -11.82 -7.52 -5.16
CA PHE A 87 -13.04 -8.27 -4.95
C PHE A 87 -12.68 -9.75 -4.80
N THR A 88 -12.85 -10.32 -3.61
CA THR A 88 -12.47 -11.71 -3.32
C THR A 88 -13.72 -12.57 -3.10
N PRO A 89 -13.97 -13.60 -3.91
CA PRO A 89 -15.06 -14.54 -3.64
C PRO A 89 -14.80 -15.29 -2.33
N ILE A 90 -15.76 -15.26 -1.41
CA ILE A 90 -15.67 -15.94 -0.10
C ILE A 90 -16.73 -17.03 0.08
N GLY A 91 -17.68 -17.16 -0.85
CA GLY A 91 -18.75 -18.13 -0.82
C GLY A 91 -19.62 -18.08 -2.07
N GLU A 92 -20.71 -18.84 -2.06
CA GLU A 92 -21.69 -18.83 -3.14
C GLU A 92 -22.50 -17.52 -3.09
N GLY A 93 -22.20 -16.59 -4.01
CA GLY A 93 -22.88 -15.29 -4.09
C GLY A 93 -22.26 -14.17 -3.25
N ASP A 94 -21.25 -14.49 -2.42
CA ASP A 94 -20.61 -13.53 -1.52
C ASP A 94 -19.22 -13.12 -2.01
N VAL A 95 -18.99 -11.79 -2.04
CA VAL A 95 -17.72 -11.17 -2.42
C VAL A 95 -17.31 -10.20 -1.32
N ASP A 96 -16.07 -10.34 -0.85
CA ASP A 96 -15.44 -9.37 0.05
C ASP A 96 -14.74 -8.25 -0.74
N GLU A 97 -14.83 -7.02 -0.25
CA GLU A 97 -14.21 -5.84 -0.84
C GLU A 97 -13.07 -5.34 0.03
N THR A 98 -11.86 -5.32 -0.53
CA THR A 98 -10.66 -4.85 0.16
C THR A 98 -9.93 -3.83 -0.69
N PHE A 99 -9.29 -2.85 -0.08
CA PHE A 99 -8.39 -1.94 -0.79
C PHE A 99 -6.97 -2.45 -0.70
N VAL A 100 -6.20 -2.27 -1.78
CA VAL A 100 -4.79 -2.62 -1.85
C VAL A 100 -4.01 -1.41 -2.32
N LEU A 101 -2.93 -1.10 -1.61
CA LEU A 101 -1.86 -0.20 -2.06
C LEU A 101 -0.64 -1.06 -2.40
N GLU A 102 -0.41 -1.27 -3.69
CA GLU A 102 0.68 -2.08 -4.23
C GLU A 102 1.87 -1.19 -4.60
N LEU A 103 3.09 -1.66 -4.26
CA LEU A 103 4.36 -1.06 -4.62
C LEU A 103 5.20 -2.09 -5.37
N ARG A 104 5.33 -1.93 -6.69
CA ARG A 104 6.04 -2.86 -7.56
C ARG A 104 7.31 -2.21 -8.14
N PRO A 105 8.49 -2.82 -8.02
CA PRO A 105 9.68 -2.34 -8.73
C PRO A 105 9.41 -2.21 -10.23
N PHE A 106 9.76 -1.07 -10.82
CA PHE A 106 9.50 -0.75 -12.21
C PHE A 106 10.28 -1.68 -13.16
N ASN A 107 11.58 -1.86 -12.89
CA ASN A 107 12.40 -2.81 -13.62
C ASN A 107 12.50 -4.14 -12.87
N ARG A 108 11.80 -5.16 -13.39
CA ARG A 108 11.82 -6.51 -12.81
C ARG A 108 13.20 -7.18 -12.83
N PHE A 109 14.15 -6.67 -13.63
CA PHE A 109 15.50 -7.21 -13.78
C PHE A 109 16.53 -6.55 -12.87
N ASP A 110 16.15 -5.52 -12.12
CA ASP A 110 17.06 -4.92 -11.15
C ASP A 110 17.48 -5.94 -10.08
N PRO A 111 18.70 -5.82 -9.54
CA PRO A 111 19.15 -6.68 -8.44
C PRO A 111 18.18 -6.62 -7.24
N PRO A 112 18.00 -7.72 -6.48
CA PRO A 112 17.11 -7.76 -5.32
C PRO A 112 17.34 -6.62 -4.32
N ALA A 113 18.60 -6.27 -4.04
CA ALA A 113 18.95 -5.18 -3.15
C ALA A 113 18.48 -3.80 -3.67
N THR A 114 18.52 -3.58 -4.98
CA THR A 114 18.03 -2.34 -5.61
C THR A 114 16.51 -2.26 -5.52
N LYS A 115 15.81 -3.35 -5.84
CA LYS A 115 14.35 -3.45 -5.66
C LYS A 115 13.93 -3.15 -4.22
N ARG A 116 14.62 -3.75 -3.24
CA ARG A 116 14.41 -3.50 -1.82
C ARG A 116 14.57 -2.02 -1.49
N GLN A 117 15.73 -1.44 -1.82
CA GLN A 117 16.02 -0.05 -1.53
C GLN A 117 14.98 0.92 -2.12
N ASP A 118 14.55 0.67 -3.36
CA ASP A 118 13.58 1.52 -4.04
C ASP A 118 12.18 1.37 -3.45
N VAL A 119 11.77 0.15 -3.08
CA VAL A 119 10.50 -0.11 -2.40
C VAL A 119 10.49 0.52 -1.01
N ASP A 120 11.53 0.36 -0.20
CA ASP A 120 11.61 0.96 1.14
C ASP A 120 11.53 2.48 1.06
N ARG A 121 12.22 3.10 0.09
CA ARG A 121 12.10 4.54 -0.17
C ARG A 121 10.67 4.95 -0.51
N ALA A 122 9.98 4.17 -1.34
CA ALA A 122 8.59 4.44 -1.70
C ALA A 122 7.64 4.26 -0.51
N VAL A 123 7.88 3.28 0.36
CA VAL A 123 7.16 3.10 1.64
C VAL A 123 7.28 4.35 2.51
N GLU A 124 8.50 4.87 2.71
CA GLU A 124 8.71 6.08 3.51
C GLU A 124 7.99 7.30 2.92
N GLN A 125 8.09 7.49 1.61
CA GLN A 125 7.45 8.60 0.90
C GLN A 125 5.92 8.54 1.01
N LEU A 126 5.33 7.37 0.80
CA LEU A 126 3.89 7.16 0.97
C LEU A 126 3.45 7.34 2.42
N SER A 127 4.27 6.92 3.38
CA SER A 127 4.01 7.13 4.81
C SER A 127 3.89 8.62 5.15
N VAL A 128 4.78 9.45 4.60
CA VAL A 128 4.73 10.91 4.77
C VAL A 128 3.49 11.50 4.10
N ILE A 129 3.19 11.11 2.86
CA ILE A 129 2.04 11.65 2.11
C ILE A 129 0.72 11.30 2.80
N SER A 130 0.56 10.05 3.26
CA SER A 130 -0.63 9.58 3.96
C SER A 130 -0.89 10.39 5.24
N LYS A 131 0.17 10.65 6.03
CA LYS A 131 0.08 11.49 7.25
C LYS A 131 -0.26 12.96 6.93
N GLN A 132 0.18 13.51 5.81
CA GLN A 132 -0.18 14.89 5.43
C GLN A 132 -1.64 15.03 4.99
N LEU A 133 -2.19 13.98 4.38
CA LEU A 133 -3.56 13.95 3.92
C LEU A 133 -4.58 13.78 5.06
N SER A 134 -4.19 13.19 6.20
CA SER A 134 -5.06 13.11 7.38
C SER A 134 -5.33 14.48 8.01
N VAL A 135 -4.35 15.39 7.98
CA VAL A 135 -4.45 16.75 8.58
C VAL A 135 -5.28 17.70 7.70
N SER A 136 -5.34 17.45 6.40
CA SER A 136 -5.98 18.35 5.43
C SER A 136 -7.50 18.13 5.30
N GLY A 137 -8.05 17.04 5.87
CA GLY A 137 -9.44 16.62 5.72
C GLY A 137 -10.40 17.06 6.83
N LEU A 138 -9.95 17.86 7.80
CA LEU A 138 -10.77 18.42 8.88
C LEU A 138 -11.16 19.91 8.65
N ALA A 139 -10.81 20.47 7.50
CA ALA A 139 -11.19 21.81 7.09
C ALA A 139 -11.98 21.73 5.78
N GLY A 140 -13.24 21.33 5.89
CA GLY A 140 -14.21 21.27 4.80
C GLY A 140 -15.61 21.10 5.34
#